data_AF-A0A9D9U1F5-F1
#
_entry.id   AF-A0A9D9U1F5-F1
#
_cell.length_a   1.000
_cell.length_b   1.000
_cell.length_c   1.000
_cell.angle_alpha   90.00
_cell.angle_beta   90.00
_cell.angle_gamma   90.00
#
_symmetry.space_group_name_H-M   'P 1'
#
loop_
_entity.id
_entity.type
_entity.pdbx_description
1 polymer ?
#
loop_
_entity_poly.entity_id
_entity_poly.type
_entity_poly.pdbx_seq_one_letter_code
_entity_poly.pdbx_strand_id
1 'polypeptide(L)'
;MKKSIITTFFLLITVFCFAQSNKIEAVDWLHPKIFKAKSFTFKSDSVLFESKNCKILEIRTLSGITGYFVESDATIQIKTKGLNEKCSAAMFRFNPADVDSLIQIKNLEEIQDDAFFNKSLKVLKSTFRHCYHSGMDAMIPDKEAYAIDFFSPRIGEVLVSHNEKEIIYYNFTLRTKM
;
A
#
# COMPACT_ATOMS: atom_id res chain seq x y z
N MET A 1 -31.76 -18.30 44.64
CA MET A 1 -30.88 -18.70 43.51
C MET A 1 -31.33 -18.03 42.21
N LYS A 2 -30.88 -16.79 41.92
CA LYS A 2 -31.03 -16.12 40.61
C LYS A 2 -30.00 -14.99 40.51
N LYS A 3 -28.70 -15.30 40.40
CA LYS A 3 -27.61 -14.32 40.22
C LYS A 3 -26.41 -14.89 39.45
N SER A 4 -26.63 -15.63 38.35
CA SER A 4 -25.49 -16.24 37.64
C SER A 4 -25.70 -16.44 36.12
N ILE A 5 -26.45 -15.56 35.46
CA ILE A 5 -26.59 -15.62 33.99
C ILE A 5 -26.23 -14.29 33.31
N ILE A 6 -26.31 -13.16 34.02
CA ILE A 6 -26.06 -11.83 33.43
C ILE A 6 -24.54 -11.52 33.32
N THR A 7 -23.70 -12.08 34.19
CA THR A 7 -22.26 -11.76 34.20
C THR A 7 -21.49 -12.42 33.05
N THR A 8 -21.95 -13.58 32.54
CA THR A 8 -21.27 -14.27 31.44
C THR A 8 -21.56 -13.63 30.08
N PHE A 9 -22.71 -12.96 29.92
CA PHE A 9 -23.06 -12.28 28.66
C PHE A 9 -22.31 -10.96 28.47
N PHE A 10 -21.96 -10.27 29.56
CA PHE A 10 -21.16 -9.04 29.49
C PHE A 10 -19.67 -9.28 29.21
N LEU A 11 -19.14 -10.47 29.55
CA LEU A 11 -17.75 -10.81 29.24
C LEU A 11 -17.52 -11.23 27.79
N LEU A 12 -18.56 -11.66 27.07
CA LEU A 12 -18.46 -12.03 25.65
C LEU A 12 -18.55 -10.82 24.72
N ILE A 13 -19.14 -9.71 25.16
CA ILE A 13 -19.25 -8.47 24.37
C ILE A 13 -17.95 -7.65 24.45
N THR A 14 -17.19 -7.76 25.55
CA THR A 14 -15.95 -6.98 25.71
C THR A 14 -14.71 -7.62 25.07
N VAL A 15 -14.74 -8.93 24.77
CA VAL A 15 -13.64 -9.61 24.06
C VAL A 15 -13.71 -9.40 22.53
N PHE A 16 -14.83 -8.90 22.01
CA PHE A 16 -14.99 -8.57 20.58
C PHE A 16 -14.64 -7.13 20.21
N CYS A 17 -14.24 -6.27 21.15
CA CYS A 17 -14.01 -4.84 20.89
C CYS A 17 -12.54 -4.44 20.67
N PHE A 18 -11.60 -5.38 20.54
CA PHE A 18 -10.19 -5.06 20.28
C PHE A 18 -9.59 -5.79 19.07
N ALA A 19 -10.42 -6.14 18.09
CA ALA A 19 -9.95 -6.34 16.72
C ALA A 19 -10.26 -5.06 15.95
N GLN A 20 -9.31 -4.12 15.94
CA GLN A 20 -9.33 -2.99 15.00
C GLN A 20 -9.33 -3.61 13.60
N SER A 21 -10.51 -3.65 12.98
CA SER A 21 -10.75 -4.41 11.75
C SER A 21 -10.17 -3.62 10.58
N ASN A 22 -8.92 -3.90 10.21
CA ASN A 22 -8.49 -3.55 8.86
C ASN A 22 -9.52 -4.15 7.89
N LYS A 23 -10.17 -3.31 7.10
CA LYS A 23 -11.14 -3.80 6.11
C LYS A 23 -10.36 -4.56 5.05
N ILE A 24 -10.67 -5.83 4.89
CA ILE A 24 -10.15 -6.66 3.81
C ILE A 24 -11.18 -6.59 2.70
N GLU A 25 -10.78 -6.11 1.53
CA GLU A 25 -11.63 -6.02 0.35
C GLU A 25 -10.94 -6.67 -0.86
N ALA A 26 -11.74 -7.37 -1.67
CA ALA A 26 -11.28 -7.90 -2.94
C ALA A 26 -10.90 -6.75 -3.88
N VAL A 27 -9.73 -6.86 -4.52
CA VAL A 27 -9.32 -5.95 -5.59
C VAL A 27 -9.97 -6.41 -6.90
N ASP A 28 -10.45 -5.45 -7.70
CA ASP A 28 -10.97 -5.74 -9.04
C ASP A 28 -9.83 -6.03 -10.03
N TRP A 29 -9.37 -7.28 -10.01
CA TRP A 29 -8.40 -7.78 -10.98
C TRP A 29 -9.02 -8.14 -12.33
N LEU A 30 -10.36 -8.15 -12.45
CA LEU A 30 -11.07 -8.50 -13.69
C LEU A 30 -11.14 -7.31 -14.64
N HIS A 31 -11.21 -6.08 -14.10
CA HIS A 31 -11.24 -4.85 -14.88
C HIS A 31 -10.08 -3.92 -14.47
N PRO A 32 -8.82 -4.32 -14.69
CA PRO A 32 -7.68 -3.55 -14.25
C PRO A 32 -7.58 -2.23 -15.00
N LYS A 33 -7.35 -1.14 -14.27
CA LYS A 33 -7.09 0.16 -14.87
C LYS A 33 -5.61 0.45 -14.93
N ILE A 34 -5.12 0.66 -16.14
CA ILE A 34 -3.72 0.92 -16.42
C ILE A 34 -3.60 2.28 -17.05
N PHE A 35 -2.59 3.04 -16.65
CA PHE A 35 -2.39 4.39 -17.12
C PHE A 35 -0.94 4.67 -17.50
N LYS A 36 -0.76 5.63 -18.40
CA LYS A 36 0.46 6.42 -18.49
C LYS A 36 0.25 7.75 -17.78
N ALA A 37 1.32 8.27 -17.19
CA ALA A 37 1.30 9.61 -16.61
C ALA A 37 2.63 10.33 -16.82
N LYS A 38 2.56 11.65 -16.98
CA LYS A 38 3.75 12.50 -17.07
C LYS A 38 4.52 12.51 -15.76
N SER A 39 3.83 12.48 -14.62
CA SER A 39 4.45 12.36 -13.31
C SER A 39 3.51 11.72 -12.29
N PHE A 40 4.11 11.02 -11.34
CA PHE A 40 3.45 10.51 -10.15
C PHE A 40 4.24 10.97 -8.93
N THR A 41 3.53 11.52 -7.95
CA THR A 41 4.10 11.94 -6.68
C THR A 41 3.28 11.34 -5.55
N PHE A 42 3.98 10.68 -4.62
CA PHE A 42 3.44 10.41 -3.29
C PHE A 42 4.13 11.34 -2.31
N LYS A 43 3.37 12.03 -1.46
CA LYS A 43 3.93 12.94 -0.46
C LYS A 43 3.21 12.78 0.87
N SER A 44 4.01 12.60 1.91
CA SER A 44 3.63 12.66 3.31
C SER A 44 4.67 13.48 4.09
N ASP A 45 4.47 13.61 5.40
CA ASP A 45 5.46 14.23 6.27
C ASP A 45 6.77 13.44 6.30
N SER A 46 6.71 12.11 6.24
CA SER A 46 7.89 11.25 6.38
C SER A 46 8.51 10.83 5.04
N VAL A 47 7.72 10.73 3.98
CA VAL A 47 8.15 10.17 2.69
C VAL A 47 7.77 11.08 1.52
N LEU A 48 8.70 11.26 0.59
CA LEU A 48 8.46 11.85 -0.72
C LEU A 48 8.93 10.88 -1.80
N PHE A 49 8.03 10.49 -2.70
CA PHE A 49 8.36 9.73 -3.89
C PHE A 49 8.02 10.57 -5.11
N GLU A 50 8.94 10.62 -6.07
CA GLU A 50 8.76 11.36 -7.31
C GLU A 50 9.18 10.53 -8.52
N SER A 51 8.31 10.53 -9.52
CA SER A 51 8.51 9.83 -10.78
C SER A 51 8.09 10.70 -11.96
N LYS A 52 8.70 10.44 -13.12
CA LYS A 52 8.32 11.03 -14.42
C LYS A 52 8.11 9.91 -15.44
N ASN A 53 7.20 10.15 -16.40
CA ASN A 53 6.88 9.23 -17.50
C ASN A 53 6.62 7.79 -17.02
N CYS A 54 5.66 7.63 -16.13
CA CYS A 54 5.39 6.36 -15.46
C CYS A 54 4.26 5.58 -16.12
N LYS A 55 4.31 4.26 -15.93
CA LYS A 55 3.14 3.37 -16.08
C LYS A 55 2.58 3.06 -14.71
N ILE A 56 1.26 3.07 -14.59
CA ILE A 56 0.56 2.91 -13.33
C ILE A 56 -0.48 1.81 -13.49
N LEU A 57 -0.52 0.86 -12.57
CA LEU A 57 -1.65 -0.03 -12.36
C LEU A 57 -2.37 0.44 -11.09
N GLU A 58 -3.65 0.77 -11.24
CA GLU A 58 -4.49 1.16 -10.12
C GLU A 58 -4.98 -0.07 -9.35
N ILE A 59 -4.90 -0.02 -8.02
CA ILE A 59 -5.41 -1.05 -7.12
C ILE A 59 -6.72 -0.52 -6.54
N ARG A 60 -7.84 -1.02 -7.07
CA ARG A 60 -9.19 -0.55 -6.75
C ARG A 60 -10.01 -1.65 -6.08
N THR A 61 -10.75 -1.26 -5.05
CA THR A 61 -11.76 -2.06 -4.38
C THR A 61 -13.13 -1.39 -4.49
N LEU A 62 -14.17 -1.98 -3.88
CA LEU A 62 -15.50 -1.37 -3.82
C LEU A 62 -15.48 -0.03 -3.07
N SER A 63 -14.62 0.11 -2.07
CA SER A 63 -14.42 1.37 -1.33
C SER A 63 -13.64 2.44 -2.10
N GLY A 64 -13.08 2.13 -3.28
CA GLY A 64 -12.38 3.07 -4.14
C GLY A 64 -10.92 2.69 -4.40
N ILE A 65 -10.07 3.67 -4.67
CA ILE A 65 -8.66 3.45 -4.95
C ILE A 65 -7.93 3.26 -3.63
N THR A 66 -7.36 2.08 -3.40
CA THR A 66 -6.60 1.77 -2.18
C THR A 66 -5.11 1.67 -2.43
N GLY A 67 -4.67 1.80 -3.69
CA GLY A 67 -3.26 1.79 -4.00
C GLY A 67 -2.94 2.00 -5.47
N TYR A 68 -1.64 2.09 -5.72
CA TYR A 68 -1.07 2.18 -7.06
C TYR A 68 0.19 1.34 -7.12
N PHE A 69 0.38 0.59 -8.19
CA PHE A 69 1.69 0.09 -8.58
C PHE A 69 2.24 0.97 -9.70
N VAL A 70 3.41 1.56 -9.47
CA VAL A 70 4.04 2.53 -10.37
C VAL A 70 5.36 1.95 -10.84
N GLU A 71 5.54 1.86 -12.16
CA GLU A 71 6.81 1.48 -12.79
C GLU A 71 7.41 2.67 -13.55
N SER A 72 8.63 3.04 -13.16
CA SER A 72 9.36 4.20 -13.68
C SER A 72 10.71 4.38 -13.00
N ASP A 73 11.63 5.10 -13.63
CA ASP A 73 12.77 5.70 -12.93
C ASP A 73 12.28 6.79 -11.96
N ALA A 74 12.37 6.48 -10.68
CA ALA A 74 11.87 7.32 -9.60
C ALA A 74 12.95 7.58 -8.54
N THR A 75 12.65 8.51 -7.65
CA THR A 75 13.43 8.74 -6.44
C THR A 75 12.50 8.70 -5.24
N ILE A 76 12.92 8.04 -4.16
CA ILE A 76 12.23 8.04 -2.87
C ILE A 76 13.12 8.63 -1.81
N GLN A 77 12.57 9.55 -1.03
CA GLN A 77 13.19 10.17 0.12
C GLN A 77 12.41 9.78 1.37
N ILE A 78 13.10 9.21 2.34
CA ILE A 78 12.58 8.89 3.66
C ILE A 78 13.26 9.83 4.65
N LYS A 79 12.57 10.93 4.98
CA LYS A 79 13.15 12.06 5.73
C LYS A 79 13.62 11.65 7.12
N THR A 80 12.80 10.88 7.82
CA THR A 80 13.06 10.36 9.18
C THR A 80 14.30 9.46 9.28
N LYS A 81 14.77 8.89 8.17
CA LYS A 81 15.98 8.07 8.09
C LYS A 81 17.13 8.73 7.35
N GLY A 82 16.93 9.94 6.82
CA GLY A 82 17.88 10.59 5.92
C GLY A 82 18.20 9.77 4.66
N LEU A 83 17.29 8.87 4.25
CA LEU A 83 17.52 7.96 3.13
C LEU A 83 16.97 8.56 1.84
N ASN A 84 17.76 8.49 0.78
CA ASN A 84 17.41 8.98 -0.55
C ASN A 84 17.87 7.96 -1.60
N GLU A 85 16.92 7.32 -2.27
CA GLU A 85 17.17 6.17 -3.14
C GLU A 85 16.57 6.34 -4.52
N LYS A 86 17.21 5.71 -5.51
CA LYS A 86 16.59 5.46 -6.81
C LYS A 86 15.68 4.26 -6.71
N CYS A 87 14.58 4.30 -7.45
CA CYS A 87 13.62 3.20 -7.52
C CYS A 87 13.22 2.97 -8.97
N SER A 88 13.00 1.70 -9.34
CA SER A 88 12.47 1.33 -10.66
C SER A 88 10.96 1.03 -10.62
N ALA A 89 10.44 0.69 -9.44
CA ALA A 89 9.03 0.51 -9.19
C ALA A 89 8.69 0.74 -7.71
N ALA A 90 7.43 1.06 -7.44
CA ALA A 90 6.88 1.11 -6.09
C ALA A 90 5.39 0.74 -6.08
N MET A 91 4.96 0.03 -5.05
CA MET A 91 3.56 -0.18 -4.71
C MET A 91 3.19 0.71 -3.52
N PHE A 92 2.17 1.53 -3.69
CA PHE A 92 1.57 2.36 -2.65
C PHE A 92 0.26 1.72 -2.20
N ARG A 93 0.01 1.70 -0.89
CA ARG A 93 -1.27 1.35 -0.28
C ARG A 93 -1.66 2.39 0.74
N PHE A 94 -2.91 2.79 0.73
CA PHE A 94 -3.46 3.82 1.61
C PHE A 94 -4.97 3.65 1.72
N ASN A 95 -5.57 4.35 2.68
CA ASN A 95 -7.01 4.45 2.77
C ASN A 95 -7.58 5.24 1.57
N PRO A 96 -8.65 4.79 0.90
CA PRO A 96 -9.25 5.52 -0.21
C PRO A 96 -9.63 6.97 0.11
N ALA A 97 -9.93 7.28 1.37
CA ALA A 97 -10.25 8.65 1.80
C ALA A 97 -9.04 9.61 1.75
N ASP A 98 -7.82 9.09 1.72
CA ASP A 98 -6.58 9.88 1.79
C ASP A 98 -5.86 10.00 0.44
N VAL A 99 -6.45 9.46 -0.63
CA VAL A 99 -5.81 9.45 -1.96
C VAL A 99 -5.43 10.86 -2.43
N ASP A 100 -6.33 11.82 -2.29
CA ASP A 100 -6.13 13.18 -2.81
C ASP A 100 -5.12 13.99 -1.98
N SER A 101 -4.90 13.63 -0.71
CA SER A 101 -3.92 14.29 0.15
C SER A 101 -2.51 13.71 -0.04
N LEU A 102 -2.42 12.42 -0.37
CA LEU A 102 -1.15 11.70 -0.51
C LEU A 102 -0.63 11.67 -1.95
N ILE A 103 -1.51 11.60 -2.95
CA ILE A 103 -1.17 11.32 -4.34
C ILE A 103 -1.43 12.51 -5.25
N GLN A 104 -0.45 12.83 -6.09
CA GLN A 104 -0.63 13.75 -7.21
C GLN A 104 -0.16 13.08 -8.51
N ILE A 105 -1.06 13.00 -9.49
CA ILE A 105 -0.76 12.45 -10.82
C ILE A 105 -1.01 13.52 -11.87
N LYS A 106 -0.06 13.72 -12.80
CA LYS A 106 -0.21 14.70 -13.90
C LYS A 106 -0.33 13.99 -15.24
N ASN A 107 -1.29 14.43 -16.04
CA ASN A 107 -1.60 13.91 -17.37
C ASN A 107 -1.85 12.38 -17.33
N LEU A 108 -2.82 11.96 -16.52
CA LEU A 108 -3.23 10.57 -16.43
C LEU A 108 -4.01 10.18 -17.70
N GLU A 109 -3.53 9.19 -18.43
CA GLU A 109 -4.15 8.67 -19.65
C GLU A 109 -4.33 7.16 -19.51
N GLU A 110 -5.59 6.69 -19.60
CA GLU A 110 -5.90 5.27 -19.54
C GLU A 110 -5.41 4.56 -20.80
N ILE A 111 -4.78 3.41 -20.64
CA ILE A 111 -4.21 2.61 -21.72
C ILE A 111 -4.57 1.13 -21.55
N GLN A 112 -4.52 0.39 -22.65
CA GLN A 112 -4.55 -1.07 -22.62
C GLN A 112 -3.13 -1.62 -22.81
N ASP A 113 -2.64 -2.38 -21.83
CA ASP A 113 -1.29 -2.98 -21.84
C ASP A 113 -1.25 -4.26 -21.02
N ASP A 114 -1.70 -5.37 -21.63
CA ASP A 114 -1.77 -6.67 -20.98
C ASP A 114 -0.39 -7.19 -20.55
N ALA A 115 0.68 -6.80 -21.25
CA ALA A 115 2.04 -7.18 -20.90
C ALA A 115 2.46 -6.53 -19.58
N PHE A 116 2.21 -5.22 -19.43
CA PHE A 116 2.44 -4.50 -18.19
C PHE A 116 1.55 -5.05 -17.07
N PHE A 117 0.27 -5.33 -17.33
CA PHE A 117 -0.63 -5.93 -16.34
C PHE A 117 -0.11 -7.26 -15.80
N ASN A 118 0.20 -8.20 -16.69
CA ASN A 118 0.67 -9.53 -16.32
C ASN A 118 2.01 -9.49 -15.58
N LYS A 119 2.91 -8.58 -15.99
CA LYS A 119 4.16 -8.33 -15.28
C LYS A 119 3.89 -7.79 -13.87
N SER A 120 3.04 -6.78 -13.74
CA SER A 120 2.67 -6.16 -12.46
C SER A 120 2.06 -7.19 -11.52
N LEU A 121 1.14 -8.04 -11.99
CA LEU A 121 0.56 -9.12 -11.19
C LEU A 121 1.61 -10.10 -10.65
N LYS A 122 2.67 -10.43 -11.41
CA LYS A 122 3.74 -11.30 -10.91
C LYS A 122 4.50 -10.65 -9.77
N VAL A 123 4.80 -9.36 -9.89
CA VAL A 123 5.46 -8.57 -8.84
C VAL A 123 4.56 -8.47 -7.60
N LEU A 124 3.31 -8.03 -7.80
CA LEU A 124 2.33 -7.85 -6.72
C LEU A 124 2.04 -9.16 -5.99
N LYS A 125 1.98 -10.31 -6.66
CA LYS A 125 1.85 -11.61 -5.99
C LYS A 125 2.98 -11.86 -4.98
N SER A 126 4.20 -11.42 -5.27
CA SER A 126 5.30 -11.52 -4.31
C SER A 126 5.11 -10.55 -3.14
N THR A 127 4.81 -9.29 -3.43
CA THR A 127 4.67 -8.23 -2.42
C THR A 127 3.47 -8.46 -1.48
N PHE A 128 2.33 -8.92 -2.00
CA PHE A 128 1.16 -9.28 -1.18
C PHE A 128 1.43 -10.52 -0.30
N ARG A 129 2.25 -11.49 -0.77
CA ARG A 129 2.67 -12.63 0.05
C ARG A 129 3.50 -12.21 1.26
N HIS A 130 4.37 -11.21 1.09
CA HIS A 130 5.15 -10.64 2.21
C HIS A 130 4.26 -10.03 3.30
N CYS A 131 3.01 -9.72 2.98
CA CYS A 131 2.02 -9.15 3.89
C CYS A 131 1.05 -10.19 4.48
N TYR A 132 1.28 -11.50 4.28
CA TYR A 132 0.45 -12.59 4.82
C TYR A 132 -1.05 -12.54 4.42
N HIS A 133 -1.37 -11.98 3.24
CA HIS A 133 -2.74 -12.02 2.71
C HIS A 133 -2.91 -13.14 1.68
N SER A 134 -3.77 -14.12 1.98
CA SER A 134 -4.22 -15.10 1.00
C SER A 134 -5.21 -14.42 0.03
N GLY A 135 -4.84 -14.24 -1.24
CA GLY A 135 -5.80 -13.84 -2.30
C GLY A 135 -5.50 -12.57 -3.08
N MET A 136 -4.43 -11.81 -2.77
CA MET A 136 -4.25 -10.43 -3.27
C MET A 136 -5.43 -9.51 -2.95
N ASP A 137 -6.12 -9.78 -1.84
CA ASP A 137 -7.10 -8.87 -1.27
C ASP A 137 -6.36 -7.68 -0.65
N ALA A 138 -6.93 -6.49 -0.81
CA ALA A 138 -6.39 -5.29 -0.21
C ALA A 138 -6.82 -5.22 1.25
N MET A 139 -5.82 -5.28 2.14
CA MET A 139 -5.98 -4.76 3.49
C MET A 139 -5.91 -3.24 3.42
N ILE A 140 -7.07 -2.59 3.56
CA ILE A 140 -7.19 -1.14 3.52
C ILE A 140 -6.57 -0.59 4.81
N PRO A 141 -5.50 0.23 4.73
CA PRO A 141 -4.94 0.87 5.91
C PRO A 141 -5.96 1.74 6.65
N ASP A 142 -5.75 1.92 7.95
CA ASP A 142 -6.45 2.95 8.71
C ASP A 142 -6.25 4.33 8.07
N LYS A 143 -7.12 5.28 8.41
CA LYS A 143 -6.99 6.66 7.92
C LYS A 143 -5.61 7.22 8.28
N GLU A 144 -5.00 7.97 7.37
CA GLU A 144 -3.66 8.56 7.46
C GLU A 144 -2.50 7.53 7.51
N ALA A 145 -2.82 6.24 7.59
CA ALA A 145 -1.85 5.17 7.46
C ALA A 145 -1.57 4.84 5.99
N TYR A 146 -0.34 4.43 5.72
CA TYR A 146 0.07 4.04 4.37
C TYR A 146 1.20 3.02 4.41
N ALA A 147 1.33 2.26 3.32
CA ALA A 147 2.46 1.38 3.08
C ALA A 147 3.03 1.61 1.68
N ILE A 148 4.35 1.55 1.57
CA ILE A 148 5.10 1.71 0.33
C ILE A 148 6.12 0.60 0.23
N ASP A 149 5.97 -0.27 -0.75
CA ASP A 149 6.96 -1.28 -1.12
C ASP A 149 7.69 -0.80 -2.36
N PHE A 150 8.99 -0.53 -2.27
CA PHE A 150 9.78 -0.02 -3.40
C PHE A 150 11.01 -0.87 -3.70
N PHE A 151 11.45 -0.82 -4.95
CA PHE A 151 12.59 -1.59 -5.46
C PHE A 151 13.75 -0.66 -5.79
N SER A 152 14.77 -0.65 -4.92
CA SER A 152 16.03 0.07 -5.16
C SER A 152 17.08 -0.87 -5.77
N PRO A 153 17.84 -0.42 -6.80
CA PRO A 153 18.96 -1.18 -7.33
C PRO A 153 20.11 -1.33 -6.32
N ARG A 154 20.20 -0.44 -5.31
CA ARG A 154 21.30 -0.42 -4.33
C ARG A 154 20.99 -1.25 -3.09
N ILE A 155 19.76 -1.16 -2.57
CA ILE A 155 19.38 -1.79 -1.30
C ILE A 155 18.31 -2.87 -1.43
N GLY A 156 17.81 -3.12 -2.64
CA GLY A 156 16.80 -4.15 -2.91
C GLY A 156 15.38 -3.69 -2.59
N GLU A 157 14.55 -4.65 -2.18
CA GLU A 157 13.12 -4.46 -1.85
C GLU A 157 12.97 -3.97 -0.41
N VAL A 158 12.26 -2.85 -0.24
CA VAL A 158 12.05 -2.21 1.06
C VAL A 158 10.59 -1.85 1.25
N LEU A 159 10.05 -2.24 2.40
CA LEU A 159 8.77 -1.78 2.92
C LEU A 159 8.96 -0.57 3.83
N VAL A 160 8.17 0.47 3.58
CA VAL A 160 7.88 1.55 4.50
C VAL A 160 6.43 1.43 4.92
N SER A 161 6.14 1.25 6.20
CA SER A 161 4.78 1.20 6.73
C SER A 161 4.61 2.28 7.79
N HIS A 162 3.60 3.13 7.65
CA HIS A 162 3.32 4.25 8.53
C HIS A 162 1.93 4.11 9.13
N ASN A 163 1.81 4.39 10.43
CA ASN A 163 0.56 4.64 11.12
C ASN A 163 0.73 5.78 12.13
N GLU A 164 -0.32 6.11 12.89
CA GLU A 164 -0.31 7.19 13.88
C GLU A 164 0.80 7.08 14.96
N LYS A 165 1.31 5.86 15.22
CA LYS A 165 2.24 5.59 16.32
C LYS A 165 3.68 5.48 15.87
N GLU A 166 3.91 4.91 14.70
CA GLU A 166 5.24 4.60 14.22
C GLU A 166 5.35 4.56 12.70
N ILE A 167 6.60 4.64 12.25
CA ILE A 167 6.98 4.31 10.89
C ILE A 167 8.01 3.18 10.92
N ILE A 168 7.66 2.09 10.26
CA ILE A 168 8.45 0.86 10.17
C ILE A 168 9.16 0.83 8.84
N TYR A 169 10.42 0.42 8.88
CA TYR A 169 11.24 0.17 7.71
C TYR A 169 11.74 -1.27 7.75
N TYR A 170 11.48 -2.02 6.69
CA TYR A 170 11.94 -3.39 6.58
C TYR A 170 12.53 -3.65 5.21
N ASN A 171 13.76 -4.15 5.18
CA ASN A 171 14.42 -4.56 3.95
C ASN A 171 14.20 -6.05 3.75
N PHE A 172 13.41 -6.43 2.74
CA PHE A 172 13.13 -7.84 2.44
C PHE A 172 14.32 -8.56 1.82
N THR A 173 15.19 -7.84 1.12
CA THR A 173 16.40 -8.41 0.51
C THR A 173 17.43 -8.80 1.56
N LEU A 174 17.68 -7.91 2.53
CA LEU A 174 18.64 -8.12 3.62
C LEU A 174 18.02 -8.80 4.83
N ARG A 175 16.68 -8.86 4.90
CA ARG A 175 15.89 -9.41 6.02
C ARG A 175 16.16 -8.71 7.34
N THR A 176 16.23 -7.38 7.31
CA THR A 176 16.56 -6.54 8.47
C THR A 176 15.58 -5.38 8.63
N LYS A 177 15.30 -5.03 9.90
CA LYS A 177 14.63 -3.77 10.25
C LYS A 177 15.65 -2.63 10.12
N MET A 178 15.26 -1.53 9.48
CA MET A 178 16.13 -0.36 9.25
C MET A 178 15.84 0.79 10.20
#